data_AF-A0A800DC19-F1
#
_entry.id   AF-A0A800DC19-F1
#
_cell.length_a   1.000
_cell.length_b   1.000
_cell.length_c   1.000
_cell.angle_alpha   90.00
_cell.angle_beta   90.00
_cell.angle_gamma   90.00
#
_symmetry.space_group_name_H-M   'P 1'
#
loop_
_entity.id
_entity.type
_entity.pdbx_description
1 polymer ?
#
loop_
_entity_poly.entity_id
_entity_poly.type
_entity_poly.pdbx_seq_one_letter_code
_entity_poly.pdbx_strand_id
1 'polypeptide(L)'
;ARIVATGRSDFANQVNNVVAFPGLFAGLFAIQAKSITPEIFMIVADAIASTVQNPSEENIIPSPLDKSVAENVKNAVINFSKKNAS
;
A
#
# COMPACT_ATOMS: atom_id res chain seq x y z
N ALA A 1 2.00 -22.96 -11.32
CA ALA A 1 1.90 -22.16 -10.09
C ALA A 1 0.42 -21.94 -9.77
N ARG A 2 0.03 -21.89 -8.50
CA ARG A 2 -1.37 -21.70 -8.08
C ARG A 2 -1.79 -20.22 -8.08
N ILE A 3 -0.86 -19.32 -7.77
CA ILE A 3 -1.04 -17.86 -7.81
C ILE A 3 0.08 -17.30 -8.68
N VAL A 4 -0.23 -16.34 -9.55
CA VAL A 4 0.73 -15.64 -10.40
C VAL A 4 0.48 -14.14 -10.29
N ALA A 5 1.55 -13.37 -10.14
CA ALA A 5 1.53 -11.91 -10.09
C ALA A 5 2.64 -11.37 -11.00
N THR A 6 2.35 -10.31 -11.74
CA THR A 6 3.30 -9.70 -12.70
C THR A 6 3.16 -8.19 -12.70
N GLY A 7 4.09 -7.46 -13.34
CA GLY A 7 3.94 -6.01 -13.53
C GLY A 7 2.98 -5.62 -14.67
N ARG A 8 2.50 -6.59 -15.47
CA ARG A 8 1.69 -6.32 -16.65
C ARG A 8 0.22 -6.16 -16.28
N SER A 9 -0.46 -5.20 -16.91
CA SER A 9 -1.87 -4.88 -16.65
C SER A 9 -2.87 -5.83 -17.31
N ASP A 10 -2.42 -6.69 -18.23
CA ASP A 10 -3.26 -7.68 -18.91
C ASP A 10 -3.36 -9.01 -18.17
N PHE A 11 -2.75 -9.12 -16.98
CA PHE A 11 -2.85 -10.29 -16.11
C PHE A 11 -3.49 -9.92 -14.78
N ALA A 12 -4.10 -10.92 -14.13
CA ALA A 12 -4.49 -10.83 -12.73
C ALA A 12 -3.28 -10.48 -11.84
N ASN A 13 -3.55 -9.89 -10.68
CA ASN A 13 -2.54 -9.54 -9.69
C ASN A 13 -1.40 -8.65 -10.21
N GLN A 14 -1.76 -7.53 -10.85
CA GLN A 14 -0.75 -6.56 -11.30
C GLN A 14 -0.03 -5.92 -10.11
N VAL A 15 1.27 -6.14 -9.99
CA VAL A 15 2.14 -5.46 -9.03
C VAL A 15 2.67 -4.17 -9.65
N ASN A 16 2.20 -3.03 -9.14
CA ASN A 16 2.55 -1.73 -9.67
C ASN A 16 2.77 -0.71 -8.54
N ASN A 17 3.80 0.13 -8.65
CA ASN A 17 4.11 1.18 -7.67
C ASN A 17 2.97 2.20 -7.47
N VAL A 18 2.04 2.32 -8.41
CA VAL A 18 0.85 3.18 -8.29
C VAL A 18 0.01 2.83 -7.06
N VAL A 19 -0.01 1.56 -6.61
CA VAL A 19 -0.74 1.19 -5.38
C VAL A 19 -0.03 1.63 -4.09
N ALA A 20 1.25 2.05 -4.17
CA ALA A 20 2.04 2.42 -3.00
C ALA A 20 2.38 3.93 -2.96
N PHE A 21 2.93 4.47 -4.05
CA PHE A 21 3.59 5.78 -4.04
C PHE A 21 2.67 6.95 -3.67
N PRO A 22 1.45 7.09 -4.23
CA PRO A 22 0.60 8.24 -3.91
C PRO A 22 0.29 8.33 -2.41
N GLY A 23 -0.10 7.21 -1.79
CA GLY A 23 -0.41 7.16 -0.36
C GLY A 23 0.83 7.28 0.52
N LEU A 24 1.92 6.60 0.17
CA LEU A 24 3.19 6.67 0.90
C LEU A 24 3.70 8.10 0.98
N PHE A 25 3.84 8.79 -0.16
CA PHE A 25 4.36 10.15 -0.18
C PHE A 25 3.41 11.14 0.49
N ALA A 26 2.10 11.02 0.27
CA ALA A 26 1.13 11.86 0.97
C ALA A 26 1.21 11.70 2.50
N GLY A 27 1.38 10.46 2.99
CA GLY A 27 1.58 10.18 4.41
C GLY A 27 2.89 10.76 4.95
N LEU A 28 4.01 10.55 4.24
CA LEU A 28 5.32 11.09 4.61
C LEU A 28 5.31 12.62 4.68
N PHE A 29 4.67 13.29 3.72
CA PHE A 29 4.52 14.75 3.74
C PHE A 29 3.65 15.22 4.90
N ALA A 30 2.55 14.53 5.19
CA ALA A 30 1.66 14.88 6.30
C ALA A 30 2.36 14.84 7.67
N ILE A 31 3.31 13.92 7.85
CA ILE A 31 4.08 13.79 9.10
C ILE A 31 5.44 14.52 9.05
N GLN A 32 5.75 15.22 7.96
CA GLN A 32 7.05 15.87 7.73
C GLN A 32 8.25 14.94 7.95
N ALA A 33 8.15 13.69 7.48
CA ALA A 33 9.17 12.67 7.67
C ALA A 33 10.54 13.14 7.15
N LYS A 34 11.59 12.89 7.92
CA LYS A 34 12.98 13.21 7.54
C LYS A 34 13.70 12.06 6.84
N SER A 35 13.21 10.85 7.04
CA SER A 35 13.71 9.63 6.44
C SER A 35 12.58 8.63 6.26
N ILE A 36 12.78 7.68 5.34
CA ILE A 36 11.93 6.51 5.21
C ILE A 36 12.65 5.32 5.85
N THR A 37 11.95 4.58 6.69
CA THR A 37 12.49 3.43 7.41
C THR A 37 11.85 2.13 6.92
N PRO A 38 12.48 0.97 7.15
CA PRO A 38 11.88 -0.35 6.85
C PRO A 38 10.47 -0.53 7.43
N GLU A 39 10.21 0.00 8.62
CA GLU A 39 8.91 -0.09 9.29
C GLU A 39 7.81 0.63 8.51
N ILE A 40 8.13 1.77 7.88
CA ILE A 40 7.18 2.48 7.00
C ILE A 40 6.80 1.61 5.80
N PHE A 41 7.76 0.89 5.21
CA PHE A 41 7.46 -0.04 4.11
C PHE A 41 6.56 -1.20 4.57
N MET A 42 6.78 -1.73 5.78
CA MET A 42 5.89 -2.76 6.34
C MET A 42 4.47 -2.24 6.53
N ILE A 43 4.31 -1.05 7.13
CA ILE A 43 2.99 -0.43 7.32
C ILE A 43 2.27 -0.18 5.99
N VAL A 44 3.01 0.24 4.95
CA VAL A 44 2.44 0.45 3.61
C VAL A 44 2.01 -0.87 2.99
N ALA A 45 2.84 -1.91 3.08
CA ALA A 45 2.49 -3.24 2.56
C ALA A 45 1.22 -3.79 3.24
N ASP A 46 1.14 -3.68 4.56
CA ASP A 46 -0.03 -4.10 5.34
C ASP A 46 -1.29 -3.32 4.95
N ALA A 47 -1.18 -2.01 4.73
CA ALA A 47 -2.30 -1.17 4.32
C ALA A 47 -2.81 -1.50 2.91
N ILE A 48 -1.91 -1.81 1.98
CA ILE A 48 -2.26 -2.26 0.62
C ILE A 48 -2.97 -3.61 0.71
N ALA A 49 -2.40 -4.58 1.42
CA ALA A 49 -2.97 -5.92 1.57
C ALA A 49 -4.35 -5.88 2.22
N SER A 50 -4.54 -5.05 3.26
CA SER A 50 -5.82 -4.88 3.96
C SER A 50 -6.93 -4.27 3.09
N THR A 51 -6.61 -3.69 1.92
CA THR A 51 -7.62 -3.19 0.99
C THR A 51 -8.34 -4.35 0.27
N VAL A 52 -7.73 -5.53 0.21
CA VAL A 52 -8.34 -6.74 -0.35
C VAL A 52 -9.08 -7.50 0.75
N GLN A 53 -10.40 -7.33 0.84
CA GLN A 53 -11.21 -7.97 1.91
C GLN A 53 -11.36 -9.48 1.73
N ASN A 54 -11.51 -9.93 0.48
CA ASN A 54 -11.74 -11.33 0.13
C ASN A 54 -10.69 -11.78 -0.90
N PRO A 55 -9.48 -12.12 -0.47
CA PRO A 55 -8.41 -12.51 -1.38
C PRO A 55 -8.75 -13.84 -2.08
N SER A 56 -8.41 -13.92 -3.36
CA SER A 56 -8.52 -15.13 -4.18
C SER A 56 -7.25 -15.31 -5.00
N GLU A 57 -7.12 -16.43 -5.72
CA GLU A 57 -5.93 -16.70 -6.54
C GLU A 57 -5.69 -15.64 -7.63
N GLU A 58 -6.75 -14.95 -8.07
CA GLU A 58 -6.71 -13.89 -9.09
C GLU A 58 -6.87 -12.48 -8.52
N ASN A 59 -6.98 -12.34 -7.19
CA ASN A 59 -7.18 -11.05 -6.51
C ASN A 59 -6.44 -11.02 -5.17
N ILE A 60 -5.12 -10.87 -5.21
CA ILE A 60 -4.26 -10.75 -4.02
C ILE A 60 -3.71 -9.34 -3.78
N ILE A 61 -3.90 -8.42 -4.73
CA ILE A 61 -3.44 -7.03 -4.67
C ILE A 61 -4.54 -6.14 -5.26
N PRO A 62 -4.83 -4.96 -4.67
CA PRO A 62 -5.90 -4.11 -5.18
C PRO A 62 -5.56 -3.57 -6.57
N SER A 63 -6.59 -3.20 -7.32
CA SER A 63 -6.43 -2.55 -8.62
C SER A 63 -5.65 -1.24 -8.47
N PRO A 64 -4.71 -0.92 -9.40
CA PRO A 64 -4.07 0.40 -9.45
C PRO A 64 -5.04 1.58 -9.65
N LEU A 65 -6.28 1.30 -10.08
CA LEU A 65 -7.34 2.29 -10.25
C LEU A 65 -8.22 2.46 -9.00
N ASP A 66 -8.01 1.62 -7.97
CA ASP A 66 -8.72 1.74 -6.71
C ASP A 66 -8.19 2.96 -5.93
N LYS A 67 -9.00 4.02 -5.93
CA LYS A 67 -8.68 5.29 -5.29
C LYS A 67 -8.60 5.19 -3.77
N SER A 68 -9.19 4.17 -3.16
CA SER A 68 -9.17 3.99 -1.70
C SER A 68 -7.79 3.59 -1.19
N VAL A 69 -6.99 2.89 -2.01
CA VAL A 69 -5.66 2.39 -1.63
C VAL A 69 -4.75 3.53 -1.19
N ALA A 70 -4.70 4.63 -1.95
CA ALA A 70 -3.87 5.77 -1.62
C ALA A 70 -4.25 6.42 -0.28
N GLU A 71 -5.55 6.54 0.00
CA GLU A 71 -6.03 7.11 1.26
C GLU A 71 -5.77 6.16 2.44
N ASN A 72 -5.95 4.86 2.26
CA ASN A 72 -5.64 3.84 3.27
C ASN A 72 -4.15 3.85 3.65
N VAL A 73 -3.27 3.84 2.65
CA VAL A 73 -1.80 3.88 2.86
C VAL A 73 -1.38 5.17 3.55
N LYS A 74 -1.87 6.34 3.10
CA LYS A 74 -1.59 7.63 3.72
C LYS A 74 -1.96 7.63 5.21
N ASN A 75 -3.18 7.18 5.53
CA ASN A 75 -3.66 7.15 6.91
C ASN A 75 -2.88 6.15 7.78
N ALA A 76 -2.45 5.02 7.21
CA ALA A 76 -1.60 4.06 7.90
C ALA A 76 -0.26 4.68 8.32
N VAL A 77 0.41 5.40 7.42
CA VAL A 77 1.68 6.10 7.71
C VAL A 77 1.50 7.19 8.79
N ILE A 78 0.43 7.99 8.69
CA ILE A 78 0.13 9.03 9.69
C ILE A 78 -0.11 8.40 11.08
N ASN A 79 -0.89 7.31 11.13
CA ASN A 79 -1.20 6.63 12.39
C ASN A 79 0.02 5.95 13.00
N PHE A 80 0.91 5.38 12.17
CA PHE A 80 2.19 4.84 12.63
C PHE A 80 3.03 5.92 13.32
N SER A 81 3.15 7.12 12.74
CA SER A 81 3.89 8.22 13.36
C SER A 81 3.31 8.65 14.71
N LYS A 82 1.97 8.72 14.83
CA LYS A 82 1.30 9.10 16.09
C LYS A 82 1.58 8.12 17.22
N LYS A 83 1.57 6.82 16.92
CA LYS A 83 1.83 5.76 17.92
C LYS A 83 3.27 5.73 18.44
N ASN A 84 4.24 6.12 17.62
CA ASN A 84 5.66 6.13 18.00
C ASN A 84 6.13 7.47 18.62
N ALA A 85 5.26 8.49 18.62
CA ALA A 85 5.52 9.78 19.27
C ALA A 85 5.00 9.84 20.71
N SER A 86 4.35 8.77 21.19
CA SER A 86 3.83 8.60 22.56
C SER A 86 4.72 7.63 23.34
#